data_AF-A0A7L7KT53-F1
#
_entry.id   AF-A0A7L7KT53-F1
#
_cell.length_a   1.000
_cell.length_b   1.000
_cell.length_c   1.000
_cell.angle_alpha   90.00
_cell.angle_beta   90.00
_cell.angle_gamma   90.00
#
_symmetry.space_group_name_H-M   'P 1'
#
loop_
_entity.id
_entity.type
_entity.pdbx_description
1 polymer ?
#
loop_
_entity_poly.entity_id
_entity_poly.type
_entity_poly.pdbx_seq_one_letter_code
_entity_poly.pdbx_strand_id
1 'polypeptide(L)'
;MIKRGLYDLLGKTIEHKKFGLCEVLEVVQPDEGKFIGKIVDTNETKKFVFSTQFFNNINDFETVNVKVAKKATPSRVHKKVDLDKYRNHPLVKKIDQQEGGYRTRHLYEEPETDQVDDNEPETDDNED
;
A
#
# COMPACT_ATOMS: atom_id res chain seq x y z
N MET A 1 40.14 5.59 -22.00
CA MET A 1 40.60 4.27 -21.50
C MET A 1 39.77 3.21 -22.18
N ILE A 2 40.39 2.13 -22.66
CA ILE A 2 39.67 0.95 -23.15
C ILE A 2 39.20 0.18 -21.91
N LYS A 3 37.90 -0.10 -21.82
CA LYS A 3 37.33 -0.91 -20.72
C LYS A 3 37.62 -2.39 -20.98
N ARG A 4 37.88 -3.13 -19.90
CA ARG A 4 38.08 -4.59 -19.95
C ARG A 4 36.75 -5.30 -20.15
N GLY A 5 36.77 -6.38 -20.93
CA GLY A 5 35.57 -7.15 -21.27
C GLY A 5 35.12 -8.05 -20.11
N LEU A 6 33.90 -8.59 -20.21
CA LEU A 6 33.36 -9.49 -19.18
C LEU A 6 34.19 -10.78 -19.05
N TYR A 7 34.79 -11.27 -20.14
CA TYR A 7 35.67 -12.43 -20.14
C TYR A 7 36.96 -12.23 -19.32
N ASP A 8 37.44 -10.99 -19.18
CA ASP A 8 38.60 -10.66 -18.35
C ASP A 8 38.33 -10.85 -16.85
N LEU A 9 37.09 -11.14 -16.45
CA LEU A 9 36.71 -11.41 -15.06
C LEU A 9 36.80 -12.89 -14.68
N LEU A 10 36.88 -13.82 -15.63
CA LEU A 10 36.96 -15.26 -15.34
C LEU A 10 38.13 -15.58 -14.40
N GLY A 11 37.87 -16.35 -13.35
CA GLY A 11 38.84 -16.70 -12.31
C GLY A 11 39.21 -15.54 -11.36
N LYS A 12 38.60 -14.36 -11.48
CA LYS A 12 38.79 -13.25 -10.54
C LYS A 12 37.73 -13.28 -9.45
N THR A 13 38.11 -12.78 -8.28
CA THR A 13 37.18 -12.47 -7.19
C THR A 13 36.74 -11.02 -7.31
N ILE A 14 35.43 -10.78 -7.21
CA ILE A 14 34.78 -9.46 -7.26
C ILE A 14 33.84 -9.29 -6.07
N GLU A 15 33.69 -8.05 -5.61
CA GLU A 15 32.92 -7.74 -4.40
C GLU A 15 31.47 -7.35 -4.76
N HIS A 16 30.51 -8.18 -4.34
CA HIS A 16 29.08 -7.95 -4.48
C HIS A 16 28.49 -7.34 -3.21
N LYS A 17 27.83 -6.18 -3.32
CA LYS A 17 27.33 -5.36 -2.19
C LYS A 17 26.44 -6.10 -1.19
N LYS A 18 25.72 -7.14 -1.63
CA LYS A 18 24.86 -7.99 -0.78
C LYS A 18 25.50 -9.31 -0.31
N PHE A 19 26.48 -9.84 -1.05
CA PHE A 19 26.96 -11.22 -0.88
C PHE A 19 28.45 -11.32 -0.53
N GLY A 20 29.15 -10.18 -0.43
CA GLY A 20 30.59 -10.16 -0.18
C GLY A 20 31.37 -10.61 -1.42
N LEU A 21 32.44 -11.35 -1.20
CA LEU A 21 33.35 -11.80 -2.26
C LEU A 21 32.71 -12.94 -3.08
N CYS A 22 32.71 -12.77 -4.40
CA CYS A 22 32.25 -13.75 -5.38
C CYS A 22 33.37 -14.07 -6.37
N GLU A 23 33.69 -15.34 -6.55
CA GLU A 23 34.58 -15.84 -7.60
C GLU A 23 33.80 -16.02 -8.91
N VAL A 24 34.30 -15.53 -10.03
CA VAL A 24 33.66 -15.66 -11.35
C VAL A 24 34.10 -16.97 -12.01
N LEU A 25 33.16 -17.91 -12.21
CA LEU A 25 33.44 -19.23 -12.77
C LEU A 25 33.24 -19.29 -14.29
N GLU A 26 32.15 -18.73 -14.79
CA GLU A 26 31.73 -18.88 -16.20
C GLU A 26 30.95 -17.65 -16.68
N VAL A 27 31.18 -17.20 -17.92
CA VAL A 27 30.38 -16.17 -18.59
C VAL A 27 29.30 -16.86 -19.43
N VAL A 28 28.02 -16.56 -19.18
CA VAL A 28 26.88 -17.27 -19.79
C VAL A 28 26.27 -16.47 -20.94
N GLN A 29 26.09 -15.15 -20.77
CA GLN A 29 25.61 -14.26 -21.84
C GLN A 29 26.40 -12.95 -21.73
N PRO A 30 27.43 -12.72 -22.57
CA PRO A 30 28.29 -11.56 -22.47
C PRO A 30 27.54 -10.26 -22.75
N ASP A 31 26.67 -10.23 -23.77
CA ASP A 31 25.90 -9.05 -24.19
C ASP A 31 24.93 -8.55 -23.11
N GLU A 32 24.41 -9.48 -22.28
CA GLU A 32 23.55 -9.19 -21.14
C GLU A 32 24.33 -9.04 -19.80
N GLY A 33 25.66 -9.16 -19.83
CA GLY A 33 26.50 -9.06 -18.64
C GLY A 33 26.33 -10.21 -17.64
N LYS A 34 25.78 -11.36 -18.07
CA LYS A 34 25.43 -12.48 -17.18
C LYS A 34 26.56 -13.49 -17.03
N PHE A 35 26.86 -13.83 -15.79
CA PHE A 35 27.89 -14.82 -15.44
C PHE A 35 27.42 -15.70 -14.27
N ILE A 36 28.06 -16.86 -14.11
CA ILE A 36 27.94 -17.72 -12.94
C ILE A 36 29.13 -17.43 -12.03
N GLY A 37 28.84 -17.15 -10.76
CA GLY A 37 29.85 -16.95 -9.73
C GLY A 37 29.55 -17.75 -8.48
N LYS A 38 30.59 -18.07 -7.73
CA LYS A 38 30.53 -18.75 -6.43
C LYS A 38 30.74 -17.73 -5.32
N ILE A 39 29.81 -17.66 -4.38
CA ILE A 39 29.97 -16.84 -3.16
C ILE A 39 31.01 -17.52 -2.28
N VAL A 40 32.06 -16.80 -1.88
CA VAL A 40 33.18 -17.37 -1.11
C VAL A 40 32.73 -17.82 0.29
N ASP A 41 31.87 -17.03 0.93
CA ASP A 41 31.36 -17.26 2.29
C ASP A 41 30.43 -18.49 2.36
N THR A 42 29.38 -18.54 1.53
CA THR A 42 28.39 -19.63 1.58
C THR A 42 28.72 -20.82 0.69
N ASN A 43 29.78 -20.74 -0.13
CA ASN A 43 30.10 -21.68 -1.21
C ASN A 43 28.98 -21.88 -2.26
N GLU A 44 27.92 -21.08 -2.25
CA GLU A 44 26.80 -21.20 -3.18
C GLU A 44 27.14 -20.64 -4.58
N THR A 45 26.82 -21.41 -5.62
CA THR A 45 26.90 -20.98 -7.02
C THR A 45 25.62 -20.27 -7.45
N LYS A 46 25.72 -19.02 -7.92
CA LYS A 46 24.58 -18.20 -8.36
C LYS A 46 24.85 -17.52 -9.70
N LYS A 47 23.77 -17.24 -10.45
CA LYS A 47 23.81 -16.42 -11.66
C LYS A 47 23.71 -14.95 -11.29
N PHE A 48 24.63 -14.14 -11.77
CA PHE A 48 24.74 -12.71 -11.51
C PHE A 48 24.66 -11.91 -12.80
N VAL A 49 24.32 -10.62 -12.68
CA VAL A 49 24.41 -9.63 -13.77
C VAL A 49 25.43 -8.58 -13.37
N PHE A 50 26.49 -8.44 -14.16
CA PHE A 50 27.62 -7.56 -13.87
C PHE A 50 27.23 -6.10 -14.12
N SER A 51 26.91 -5.40 -13.03
CA SER A 51 26.38 -4.03 -13.05
C SER A 51 26.87 -3.23 -11.85
N THR A 52 27.09 -1.92 -12.06
CA THR A 52 27.55 -0.95 -11.05
C THR A 52 26.60 -0.82 -9.86
N GLN A 53 25.34 -1.24 -10.02
CA GLN A 53 24.37 -1.31 -8.94
C GLN A 53 24.70 -2.42 -7.93
N PHE A 54 25.26 -3.55 -8.38
CA PHE A 54 25.43 -4.76 -7.57
C PHE A 54 26.87 -5.00 -7.08
N PHE A 55 27.88 -4.54 -7.81
CA PHE A 55 29.30 -4.74 -7.48
C PHE A 55 30.04 -3.45 -7.16
N ASN A 56 31.09 -3.55 -6.35
CA ASN A 56 32.01 -2.47 -5.99
C ASN A 56 33.27 -2.51 -6.86
N ASN A 57 33.93 -1.36 -7.06
CA ASN A 57 35.22 -1.23 -7.75
C ASN A 57 35.30 -1.74 -9.21
N ILE A 58 34.18 -1.72 -9.95
CA ILE A 58 34.09 -2.27 -11.32
C ILE A 58 34.25 -1.22 -12.45
N ASN A 59 34.78 -0.03 -12.17
CA ASN A 59 34.83 1.08 -13.13
C ASN A 59 35.65 0.79 -14.40
N ASP A 60 36.69 -0.05 -14.28
CA ASP A 60 37.62 -0.43 -15.34
C ASP A 60 37.02 -1.42 -16.36
N PHE A 61 35.87 -2.00 -16.05
CA PHE A 61 35.21 -3.01 -16.85
C PHE A 61 34.00 -2.45 -17.61
N GLU A 62 33.57 -3.18 -18.63
CA GLU A 62 32.29 -2.99 -19.29
C GLU A 62 31.16 -3.56 -18.42
N THR A 63 30.13 -2.76 -18.17
CA THR A 63 29.08 -3.04 -17.17
C THR A 63 27.71 -2.79 -17.75
N VAL A 64 26.77 -3.71 -17.55
CA VAL A 64 25.42 -3.58 -18.11
C VAL A 64 24.55 -2.69 -17.22
N ASN A 65 23.80 -1.78 -17.84
CA ASN A 65 22.89 -0.86 -17.17
C ASN A 65 21.54 -1.54 -16.89
N VAL A 66 21.41 -2.17 -15.71
CA VAL A 66 20.18 -2.87 -15.32
C VAL A 66 19.12 -1.86 -14.90
N LYS A 67 18.09 -1.66 -15.73
CA LYS A 67 16.89 -0.90 -15.34
C LYS A 67 16.08 -1.74 -14.35
N VAL A 68 16.21 -1.43 -13.05
CA VAL A 68 15.43 -2.09 -12.00
C VAL A 68 13.95 -1.68 -12.15
N ALA A 69 13.14 -2.61 -12.65
CA ALA A 69 11.69 -2.48 -12.64
C ALA A 69 11.22 -2.45 -11.17
N LYS A 70 10.85 -1.27 -10.68
CA LYS A 70 10.22 -1.12 -9.36
C LYS A 70 8.91 -1.92 -9.40
N LYS A 71 8.83 -3.01 -8.63
CA LYS A 71 7.56 -3.73 -8.43
C LYS A 71 6.53 -2.73 -7.89
N ALA A 72 5.42 -2.56 -8.59
CA ALA A 72 4.31 -1.77 -8.08
C ALA A 72 3.83 -2.41 -6.77
N THR A 73 3.87 -1.65 -5.68
CA THR A 73 3.30 -2.07 -4.40
C THR A 73 1.79 -2.27 -4.57
N PRO A 74 1.24 -3.46 -4.25
CA PRO A 74 -0.18 -3.70 -4.42
C PRO A 74 -0.99 -2.78 -3.50
N SER A 75 -1.83 -1.94 -4.10
CA SER A 75 -2.78 -1.12 -3.36
C SER A 75 -3.81 -2.02 -2.67
N ARG A 76 -3.84 -2.01 -1.33
CA ARG A 76 -4.93 -2.63 -0.55
C ARG A 76 -6.16 -1.73 -0.62
N VAL A 77 -6.96 -1.90 -1.66
CA VAL A 77 -8.30 -1.31 -1.73
C VAL A 77 -9.21 -2.05 -0.76
N HIS A 78 -9.65 -1.39 0.32
CA HIS A 78 -10.70 -1.93 1.18
C HIS A 78 -12.01 -1.98 0.39
N LYS A 79 -12.62 -3.17 0.31
CA LYS A 79 -13.92 -3.35 -0.33
C LYS A 79 -14.99 -2.61 0.49
N LYS A 80 -15.81 -1.79 -0.17
CA LYS A 80 -16.98 -1.17 0.47
C LYS A 80 -17.86 -2.26 1.09
N VAL A 81 -18.22 -2.08 2.35
CA VAL A 81 -19.18 -2.96 3.04
C VAL A 81 -20.58 -2.54 2.62
N ASP A 82 -21.31 -3.46 2.03
CA ASP A 82 -22.75 -3.34 1.79
C ASP A 82 -23.47 -3.50 3.13
N LEU A 83 -24.07 -2.42 3.63
CA LEU A 83 -24.75 -2.39 4.93
C LEU A 83 -26.14 -3.03 4.88
N ASP A 84 -26.86 -2.89 3.75
CA ASP A 84 -28.21 -3.41 3.59
C ASP A 84 -28.23 -4.94 3.61
N LYS A 85 -27.19 -5.57 3.04
CA LYS A 85 -26.99 -7.03 3.11
C LYS A 85 -27.00 -7.59 4.54
N TYR A 86 -26.55 -6.82 5.53
CA TYR A 86 -26.49 -7.26 6.93
C TYR A 86 -27.66 -6.78 7.79
N ARG A 87 -28.58 -5.96 7.26
CA ARG A 87 -29.74 -5.47 8.03
C ARG A 87 -30.70 -6.59 8.45
N ASN A 88 -30.64 -7.74 7.78
CA ASN A 88 -31.39 -8.93 8.17
C ASN A 88 -30.87 -9.65 9.44
N HIS A 89 -29.76 -9.20 10.05
CA HIS A 89 -29.17 -9.81 11.23
C HIS A 89 -30.05 -9.66 12.49
N PRO A 90 -30.22 -10.69 13.34
CA PRO A 90 -31.17 -10.68 14.46
C PRO A 90 -30.93 -9.59 15.49
N LEU A 91 -29.68 -9.15 15.70
CA LEU A 91 -29.38 -8.00 16.57
C LEU A 91 -29.83 -6.68 15.95
N VAL A 92 -29.63 -6.48 14.63
CA VAL A 92 -30.08 -5.27 13.93
C VAL A 92 -31.61 -5.20 13.91
N LYS A 93 -32.29 -6.33 13.66
CA LYS A 93 -33.76 -6.40 13.75
C LYS A 93 -34.30 -6.07 15.14
N LYS A 94 -33.62 -6.47 16.21
CA LYS A 94 -34.02 -6.10 17.59
C LYS A 94 -33.85 -4.61 17.84
N ILE A 95 -32.79 -4.00 17.31
CA ILE A 95 -32.59 -2.55 17.37
C ILE A 95 -33.68 -1.84 16.56
N ASP A 96 -33.89 -2.21 15.28
CA ASP A 96 -34.96 -1.65 14.43
C ASP A 96 -36.36 -1.79 15.08
N GLN A 97 -36.64 -2.92 15.76
CA GLN A 97 -37.90 -3.14 16.49
C GLN A 97 -38.03 -2.29 17.76
N GLN A 98 -36.93 -2.12 18.50
CA GLN A 98 -36.89 -1.28 19.68
C GLN A 98 -37.02 0.20 19.29
N GLU A 99 -36.25 0.65 18.31
CA GLU A 99 -36.18 2.04 17.83
C GLU A 99 -37.41 2.46 17.02
N GLY A 100 -38.09 1.54 16.32
CA GLY A 100 -39.29 1.83 15.51
C GLY A 100 -40.49 2.42 16.26
N GLY A 101 -40.48 2.38 17.61
CA GLY A 101 -41.46 3.07 18.46
C GLY A 101 -41.00 4.41 19.04
N TYR A 102 -39.70 4.75 18.94
CA TYR A 102 -39.18 6.03 19.43
C TYR A 102 -39.27 7.08 18.33
N ARG A 103 -40.07 8.13 18.56
CA ARG A 103 -39.92 9.38 17.80
C ARG A 103 -38.47 9.87 17.94
N THR A 104 -37.91 10.36 16.84
CA THR A 104 -36.61 11.05 16.86
C THR A 104 -36.64 12.13 17.94
N ARG A 105 -35.86 11.94 19.01
CA ARG A 105 -35.67 13.00 20.00
C ARG A 105 -34.97 14.16 19.30
N HIS A 106 -35.68 15.26 19.11
CA HIS A 106 -35.06 16.54 18.78
C HIS A 106 -34.15 16.88 19.97
N LEU A 107 -32.84 16.71 19.77
CA LEU A 107 -31.84 16.90 20.84
C LEU A 107 -31.56 18.38 21.14
N TYR A 108 -32.24 19.26 20.42
CA TYR A 108 -32.21 20.70 20.58
C TYR A 108 -33.68 21.16 20.63
N GLU A 109 -34.08 21.65 21.80
CA GLU A 109 -35.25 22.52 21.91
C GLU A 109 -34.87 23.85 21.23
N GLU A 110 -35.56 24.20 20.15
CA GLU A 110 -35.56 25.59 19.71
C GLU A 110 -36.28 26.40 20.81
N PRO A 111 -35.71 27.51 21.30
CA PRO A 111 -36.33 28.26 22.38
C PRO A 111 -37.68 28.80 21.94
N GLU A 112 -38.74 28.48 22.69
CA GLU A 112 -40.07 29.05 22.47
C GLU A 112 -39.98 30.57 22.56
N THR A 113 -40.34 31.27 21.49
CA THR A 113 -40.38 32.73 21.47
C THR A 113 -41.66 33.20 22.13
N ASP A 114 -41.63 33.37 23.45
CA ASP A 114 -42.64 34.11 24.20
C ASP A 114 -42.82 35.53 23.62
N GLN A 115 -43.91 35.78 22.89
CA GLN A 115 -44.43 37.13 22.66
C GLN A 115 -45.95 37.19 22.77
N VAL A 116 -46.37 37.40 24.03
CA VAL A 116 -47.47 38.25 24.52
C VAL A 116 -48.90 37.98 24.03
N ASP A 117 -49.74 37.65 25.01
CA ASP A 117 -51.21 37.67 25.00
C ASP A 117 -51.72 39.12 25.18
N ASP A 118 -52.23 39.74 24.10
CA ASP A 118 -53.01 40.97 24.18
C ASP A 118 -54.50 40.63 24.33
N ASN A 119 -55.01 40.77 25.56
CA ASN A 119 -56.41 40.55 25.91
C ASN A 119 -57.33 41.63 25.32
N GLU A 120 -58.51 41.24 24.83
CA GLU A 120 -59.77 41.79 25.35
C GLU A 120 -60.94 40.81 25.12
N PRO A 121 -61.85 40.61 26.11
CA PRO A 121 -62.97 39.68 26.02
C PRO A 121 -64.30 40.37 25.65
N GLU A 122 -65.12 39.71 24.83
CA GLU A 122 -66.54 40.06 24.61
C GLU A 122 -67.44 38.89 25.06
N THR A 123 -68.11 39.12 26.19
CA THR A 123 -69.30 38.41 26.75
C THR A 123 -70.58 38.74 25.95
N ASP A 124 -71.77 38.16 26.10
CA ASP A 124 -72.38 36.93 26.68
C ASP A 124 -73.90 37.00 26.27
N ASP A 125 -74.79 36.00 26.31
CA ASP A 125 -74.78 34.57 26.65
C ASP A 125 -75.68 33.84 25.61
N ASN A 126 -76.31 32.72 25.97
CA ASN A 126 -77.35 32.00 25.24
C ASN A 126 -78.74 32.66 25.40
N GLU A 127 -79.53 32.74 24.33
CA GLU A 127 -81.01 32.72 24.38
C GLU A 127 -81.58 31.80 23.27
N ASP A 128 -82.38 30.80 23.71
CA ASP A 128 -83.28 29.84 23.01
C ASP A 128 -83.03 29.41 21.54
#